data_AF-A0AAW5RZA0-F1
#
_entry.id   AF-A0AAW5RZA0-F1
#
_cell.length_a   1.000
_cell.length_b   1.000
_cell.length_c   1.000
_cell.angle_alpha   90.00
_cell.angle_beta   90.00
_cell.angle_gamma   90.00
#
_symmetry.space_group_name_H-M   'P 1'
#
loop_
_entity.id
_entity.type
_entity.pdbx_description
1 polymer ?
#
loop_
_entity_poly.entity_id
_entity_poly.type
_entity_poly.pdbx_seq_one_letter_code
_entity_poly.pdbx_strand_id
1 'polypeptide(L)' 'MYEVKNLLALKILQKAREFGDNDLSNELLITQMLNHTPQTLNQNDTKNLNEFITTLINAKEKAKMSNK' A
#
# COMPACT_ATOMS: atom_id res chain seq x y z
N MET A 1 14.42 -28.78 -9.08
CA MET A 1 15.08 -27.98 -8.03
C MET A 1 13.97 -27.45 -7.14
N TYR A 2 13.89 -27.86 -5.87
CA TYR A 2 12.84 -27.37 -4.98
C TYR A 2 13.20 -25.96 -4.51
N GLU A 3 12.41 -24.96 -4.90
CA GLU A 3 12.54 -23.62 -4.34
C GLU A 3 12.09 -23.65 -2.88
N VAL A 4 12.94 -23.16 -1.98
CA VAL A 4 12.59 -22.97 -0.58
C VAL A 4 11.59 -21.82 -0.51
N LYS A 5 10.31 -22.15 -0.36
CA LYS A 5 9.24 -21.15 -0.25
C LYS A 5 9.27 -20.44 1.10
N ASN A 6 9.00 -19.14 1.09
CA ASN A 6 8.90 -18.34 2.30
C ASN A 6 7.63 -18.72 3.08
N LEU A 7 7.79 -19.36 4.24
CA LEU A 7 6.68 -19.82 5.07
C LEU A 7 5.73 -18.70 5.50
N LEU A 8 6.25 -17.49 5.72
CA LEU A 8 5.42 -16.34 6.10
C LEU A 8 4.55 -15.89 4.93
N ALA A 9 5.09 -15.87 3.71
CA ALA A 9 4.33 -15.55 2.50
C ALA A 9 3.17 -16.54 2.29
N LEU A 10 3.42 -17.84 2.52
CA LEU A 10 2.40 -18.88 2.42
C LEU A 10 1.27 -18.71 3.45
N LYS A 11 1.59 -18.29 4.68
CA LYS A 11 0.59 -18.00 5.71
C LYS A 11 -0.28 -16.80 5.35
N ILE A 12 0.31 -15.75 4.78
CA ILE A 12 -0.42 -14.57 4.31
C ILE A 12 -1.36 -14.96 3.17
N LEU A 13 -0.89 -15.73 2.18
CA LEU A 13 -1.72 -16.25 1.09
C LEU A 13 -2.90 -17.11 1.55
N GLN A 14 -2.66 -17.93 2.59
CA GLN A 14 -3.74 -18.70 3.20
C GLN A 14 -4.77 -17.78 3.83
N LYS A 15 -4.33 -16.77 4.59
CA LYS A 15 -5.23 -15.85 5.29
C LYS A 15 -5.99 -14.92 4.36
N ALA A 16 -5.35 -14.45 3.29
CA ALA A 16 -5.98 -13.66 2.23
C ALA A 16 -7.15 -14.43 1.58
N ARG A 17 -6.96 -15.71 1.29
CA ARG A 17 -8.03 -16.59 0.79
C ARG A 17 -9.17 -16.76 1.78
N GLU A 18 -8.88 -16.90 3.07
CA GLU A 18 -9.92 -16.98 4.11
C GLU A 18 -10.78 -15.70 4.20
N PHE A 19 -10.22 -14.54 3.84
CA PHE A 19 -10.92 -13.25 3.88
C PHE A 19 -11.43 -12.75 2.52
N GLY A 20 -11.19 -13.49 1.43
CA GLY A 20 -11.54 -13.03 0.08
C GLY A 20 -10.72 -11.84 -0.41
N ASP A 21 -9.52 -11.63 0.15
CA ASP A 21 -8.59 -10.57 -0.25
C ASP A 21 -7.80 -11.02 -1.50
N ASN A 22 -8.21 -10.49 -2.65
CA ASN A 22 -7.58 -10.81 -3.93
C ASN A 22 -6.23 -10.10 -4.11
N ASP A 23 -6.00 -8.97 -3.46
CA ASP A 23 -4.75 -8.22 -3.59
C ASP A 23 -3.61 -8.99 -2.94
N LEU A 24 -3.88 -9.63 -1.80
CA LEU A 24 -2.94 -10.50 -1.09
C LEU A 24 -2.99 -11.97 -1.55
N SER A 25 -3.51 -12.26 -2.75
CA SER A 25 -3.52 -13.62 -3.31
C SER A 25 -2.26 -13.98 -4.13
N ASN A 26 -1.32 -13.04 -4.29
CA ASN A 26 -0.14 -13.19 -5.14
C ASN A 26 1.14 -13.43 -4.32
N GLU A 27 1.75 -14.62 -4.50
CA GLU A 27 2.97 -15.04 -3.77
C GLU A 27 4.19 -14.14 -4.06
N LEU A 28 4.35 -13.70 -5.31
CA LEU A 28 5.44 -12.83 -5.72
C LEU A 28 5.30 -11.45 -5.04
N LEU A 29 4.10 -10.87 -5.06
CA LEU A 29 3.82 -9.59 -4.43
C LEU A 29 4.11 -9.64 -2.93
N ILE A 30 3.59 -10.65 -2.22
CA ILE A 30 3.81 -10.79 -0.78
C ILE A 30 5.31 -10.95 -0.48
N THR A 31 6.01 -11.75 -1.28
CA THR A 31 7.45 -11.94 -1.08
C THR A 31 8.22 -10.63 -1.27
N GLN A 32 7.84 -9.82 -2.27
CA GLN A 32 8.42 -8.49 -2.48
C GLN A 32 8.12 -7.55 -1.30
N MET A 33 6.88 -7.55 -0.80
CA MET A 33 6.48 -6.72 0.35
C MET A 33 7.24 -7.12 1.63
N LEU A 34 7.40 -8.42 1.88
CA LEU A 34 8.13 -8.93 3.05
C LEU A 34 9.63 -8.61 2.99
N ASN A 35 10.20 -8.55 1.78
CA ASN A 35 11.62 -8.23 1.58
C ASN A 35 11.86 -6.72 1.42
N HIS A 36 10.81 -5.91 1.35
CA HIS A 36 10.94 -4.48 1.21
C HIS A 36 11.15 -3.84 2.58
N THR A 37 12.23 -3.07 2.71
CA THR A 37 12.44 -2.19 3.86
C THR A 37 11.78 -0.85 3.52
N PRO A 38 10.68 -0.45 4.19
CA PRO A 38 10.04 0.82 3.93
C PRO A 38 11.05 1.94 4.19
N GLN A 39 11.31 2.76 3.18
CA GLN A 39 12.12 3.95 3.38
C GLN A 39 11.24 5.01 4.07
N THR A 40 11.57 5.34 5.31
CA THR A 40 10.88 6.43 6.01
C THR A 40 11.24 7.74 5.33
N LEU A 41 10.21 8.49 4.93
CA LEU A 41 10.38 9.84 4.42
C LEU A 41 11.03 10.71 5.50
N ASN A 42 11.93 11.60 5.10
CA ASN A 42 12.45 12.59 6.03
C ASN A 42 11.36 13.62 6.38
N GLN A 43 11.60 14.45 7.40
CA GLN A 43 10.61 15.42 7.87
C GLN A 43 10.20 16.44 6.80
N ASN A 44 11.13 16.85 5.93
CA ASN A 44 10.85 17.81 4.86
C ASN A 44 9.98 17.19 3.77
N ASP A 45 10.31 15.98 3.32
CA ASP A 45 9.54 15.24 2.31
C ASP A 45 8.13 14.94 2.82
N THR A 46 8.01 14.57 4.10
CA THR A 46 6.72 14.35 4.77
C THR A 46 5.88 15.64 4.76
N LYS A 47 6.50 16.78 5.09
CA LYS A 47 5.82 18.08 5.08
C LYS A 47 5.33 18.45 3.69
N ASN A 48 6.18 18.31 2.67
CA ASN A 48 5.85 18.62 1.28
C ASN A 48 4.71 17.74 0.76
N LEU A 49 4.73 16.43 1.07
CA LEU A 49 3.65 15.51 0.72
C LEU A 49 2.33 15.89 1.41
N ASN A 50 2.38 16.25 2.70
CA ASN A 50 1.19 16.70 3.42
C ASN A 50 0.58 17.98 2.83
N GLU A 51 1.41 18.96 2.46
CA GLU A 51 0.95 20.18 1.79
C GLU A 51 0.31 19.87 0.43
N PHE A 52 0.92 18.98 -0.35
CA PHE A 52 0.37 18.54 -1.63
C PHE A 52 -0.97 17.83 -1.48
N ILE A 53 -1.07 16.83 -0.58
CA ILE A 53 -2.31 16.09 -0.32
C ILE A 53 -3.41 17.03 0.17
N THR A 54 -3.08 17.93 1.10
CA THR A 54 -4.04 18.92 1.62
C THR A 54 -4.56 19.83 0.50
N THR A 55 -3.68 20.23 -0.42
CA THR A 55 -4.06 21.03 -1.59
C THR A 55 -5.03 20.27 -2.50
N LEU A 56 -4.76 18.98 -2.76
CA LEU A 56 -5.65 18.14 -3.57
C LEU A 56 -7.03 17.96 -2.91
N ILE A 57 -7.07 17.72 -1.60
CA ILE A 57 -8.32 17.62 -0.85
C ILE A 57 -9.11 18.92 -0.96
N ASN A 58 -8.46 20.07 -0.73
CA ASN A 58 -9.11 21.38 -0.83
C ASN A 58 -9.62 21.68 -2.24
N ALA A 59 -8.87 21.32 -3.28
CA ALA A 59 -9.29 21.47 -4.67
C ALA A 59 -10.53 20.62 -4.97
N LYS A 60 -10.55 19.37 -4.51
CA LYS A 60 -11.70 18.46 -4.64
C LYS A 60 -12.94 19.03 -3.95
N GLU A 61 -12.81 19.50 -2.70
CA GLU A 61 -13.94 20.05 -1.95
C GLU A 61 -14.49 21.33 -2.61
N LYS A 62 -13.61 22.21 -3.10
CA LYS A 62 -14.02 23.39 -3.89
C LYS A 62 -14.77 23.01 -5.16
N ALA A 63 -14.26 22.04 -5.92
CA ALA A 63 -14.93 21.55 -7.13
C ALA A 63 -16.32 20.97 -6.82
N LYS A 64 -16.45 20.25 -5.70
CA LYS A 64 -17.73 19.70 -5.23
C LYS A 64 -18.74 20.79 -4.85
N MET A 65 -18.27 21.88 -4.25
CA MET A 65 -19.09 23.05 -3.86
C MET A 65 -19.47 23.93 -5.05
N SER A 66 -18.64 23.99 -6.11
CA SER A 66 -18.90 24.76 -7.32
C SER A 66 -19.94 24.13 -8.26
N ASN A 67 -20.30 22.86 -8.03
CA ASN A 67 -21.26 22.11 -8.83
C ASN A 67 -22.68 22.12 -8.21
N LYS A 68 -22.95 23.04 -7.28
CA LYS A 68 -24.19 23.20 -6.53
C LYS A 68 -24.70 24.62 -6.68
#